data_AF-A0A091FIP7-F1
#
_entry.id   AF-A0A091FIP7-F1
#
_cell.length_a   1.000
_cell.length_b   1.000
_cell.length_c   1.000
_cell.angle_alpha   90.00
_cell.angle_beta   90.00
_cell.angle_gamma   90.00
#
_symmetry.space_group_name_H-M   'P 1'
#
loop_
_entity.id
_entity.type
_entity.pdbx_description
1 polymer ?
#
loop_
_entity_poly.entity_id
_entity_poly.type
_entity_poly.pdbx_seq_one_letter_code
_entity_poly.pdbx_strand_id
1 'polypeptide(L)'
;MKKILLLTVIAVFVMMPLASFAKTAISDSELGAVTAQTGVTIDFSNLSLALTPTVAGLTISWGDDNGFTGYSSPGWVGANITNLTNTTVGISGTMDIDVGTNAGTTAIGIKLPDTISVGVGEVTMAVKLAADKTLTTTAGTLGTASILNLGLSVATSGSLAIYAH
;
A
#
# COMPACT_ATOMS: atom_id res chain seq x y z
N MET A 1 52.21 -49.11 -25.88
CA MET A 1 50.81 -48.72 -25.54
C MET A 1 50.59 -48.56 -24.04
N LYS A 2 50.97 -49.52 -23.17
CA LYS A 2 50.74 -49.44 -21.71
C LYS A 2 51.42 -48.26 -20.99
N LYS A 3 52.63 -47.85 -21.41
CA LYS A 3 53.39 -46.75 -20.79
C LYS A 3 52.85 -45.34 -21.12
N ILE A 4 52.30 -45.17 -22.33
CA ILE A 4 51.70 -43.91 -22.78
C ILE A 4 50.36 -43.68 -22.08
N LEU A 5 49.55 -44.74 -21.93
CA LEU A 5 48.29 -44.68 -21.19
C LEU A 5 48.50 -44.24 -19.72
N LEU A 6 49.53 -44.78 -19.07
CA LEU A 6 49.86 -44.42 -17.69
C LEU A 6 50.25 -42.93 -17.55
N LEU A 7 51.04 -42.41 -18.49
CA LEU A 7 51.44 -41.00 -18.50
C LEU A 7 50.24 -40.07 -18.75
N THR A 8 49.29 -40.47 -19.60
CA THR A 8 48.07 -39.70 -19.83
C THR A 8 47.18 -39.64 -18.58
N VAL A 9 47.04 -40.75 -17.85
CA VAL A 9 46.27 -40.78 -16.60
C VAL A 9 46.89 -39.86 -15.54
N ILE A 10 48.22 -39.91 -15.38
CA ILE A 10 48.92 -39.04 -14.43
C ILE A 10 48.78 -37.56 -14.82
N ALA A 11 48.89 -37.23 -16.11
CA ALA A 11 48.72 -35.86 -16.59
C ALA A 11 47.30 -35.32 -16.31
N VAL A 12 46.26 -36.15 -16.44
CA VAL A 12 44.88 -35.76 -16.10
C VAL A 12 44.71 -35.48 -14.62
N PHE A 13 45.32 -36.28 -13.74
CA PHE A 13 45.28 -36.04 -12.29
C PHE A 13 46.07 -34.81 -11.85
N VAL A 14 47.15 -34.45 -12.54
CA VAL A 14 47.96 -33.26 -12.25
C VAL A 14 47.34 -31.98 -12.83
N MET A 15 46.55 -32.10 -13.91
CA MET A 15 45.80 -30.98 -14.51
C MET A 15 44.41 -30.76 -13.87
N MET A 16 43.96 -31.62 -12.96
CA MET A 16 42.76 -31.34 -12.17
C MET A 16 43.02 -30.10 -11.29
N PRO A 17 42.25 -29.01 -11.44
CA PRO A 17 42.49 -27.80 -10.68
C PRO A 17 42.28 -28.08 -9.19
N LEU A 18 43.33 -27.87 -8.39
CA LEU A 18 43.23 -27.74 -6.91
C LEU A 18 42.31 -26.58 -6.49
N ALA A 19 41.78 -25.81 -7.45
CA ALA A 19 40.85 -24.70 -7.28
C ALA A 19 39.40 -25.11 -6.96
N SER A 20 39.07 -26.40 -6.87
CA SER A 20 37.71 -26.88 -6.54
C SER A 20 37.33 -26.73 -5.05
N PHE A 21 38.01 -25.86 -4.29
CA PHE A 21 37.68 -25.53 -2.89
C PHE A 21 37.20 -24.10 -2.68
N ALA A 22 36.99 -23.31 -3.75
CA ALA A 22 36.56 -21.91 -3.61
C ALA A 22 35.04 -21.72 -3.40
N LYS A 23 34.26 -22.79 -3.29
CA LYS A 23 32.84 -22.71 -2.94
C LYS A 23 32.61 -23.37 -1.59
N THR A 24 32.80 -22.63 -0.52
CA THR A 24 32.25 -23.00 0.79
C THR A 24 30.74 -23.03 0.62
N ALA A 25 30.15 -24.21 0.58
CA ALA A 25 28.71 -24.34 0.66
C ALA A 25 28.30 -23.83 2.04
N ILE A 26 27.57 -22.72 2.08
CA ILE A 26 26.88 -22.30 3.30
C ILE A 26 25.96 -23.46 3.68
N SER A 27 26.13 -23.97 4.89
CA SER A 27 25.22 -24.94 5.49
C SER A 27 23.89 -24.25 5.83
N ASP A 28 22.79 -25.00 5.88
CA ASP A 28 21.49 -24.45 6.31
C ASP A 28 21.56 -23.85 7.72
N SER A 29 22.45 -24.37 8.58
CA SER A 29 22.75 -23.78 9.89
C SER A 29 23.44 -22.42 9.81
N GLU A 30 24.34 -22.23 8.84
CA GLU A 30 24.99 -20.93 8.59
C GLU A 30 24.02 -19.95 7.91
N LEU A 31 23.19 -20.43 6.99
CA LEU A 31 22.14 -19.61 6.36
C LEU A 31 21.12 -19.16 7.40
N GLY A 32 20.64 -20.07 8.25
CA GLY A 32 19.71 -19.79 9.34
C GLY A 32 20.30 -18.83 10.39
N ALA A 33 21.59 -18.94 10.71
CA ALA A 33 22.27 -18.00 11.59
C ALA A 33 22.34 -16.57 11.02
N VAL A 34 22.40 -16.43 9.68
CA VAL A 34 22.47 -15.12 9.01
C VAL A 34 21.07 -14.55 8.75
N THR A 35 20.08 -15.37 8.38
CA THR A 35 18.74 -14.89 7.99
C THR A 35 17.78 -14.70 9.15
N ALA A 36 18.01 -15.33 10.32
CA ALA A 36 17.11 -15.26 11.47
C ALA A 36 17.53 -14.25 12.57
N GLN A 37 18.60 -13.48 12.38
CA GLN A 37 19.16 -12.63 13.45
C GLN A 37 18.86 -11.13 13.35
N THR A 38 18.36 -10.64 12.21
CA THR A 38 18.25 -9.18 12.02
C THR A 38 16.82 -8.82 11.65
N GLY A 39 16.11 -8.16 12.57
CA GLY A 39 14.82 -7.54 12.30
C GLY A 39 14.93 -6.52 11.17
N VAL A 40 13.90 -6.43 10.34
CA VAL A 40 13.81 -5.47 9.24
C VAL A 40 12.93 -4.32 9.67
N THR A 41 13.52 -3.14 9.78
CA THR A 41 12.76 -1.90 9.98
C THR A 41 12.62 -1.18 8.65
N ILE A 42 11.39 -0.87 8.26
CA ILE A 42 11.07 -0.02 7.13
C ILE A 42 10.71 1.36 7.67
N ASP A 43 11.52 2.37 7.34
CA ASP A 43 11.27 3.76 7.72
C ASP A 43 10.38 4.46 6.68
N PHE A 44 9.24 4.96 7.13
CA PHE A 44 8.30 5.73 6.32
C PHE A 44 8.34 7.23 6.59
N SER A 45 9.37 7.74 7.29
CA SER A 45 9.50 9.15 7.67
C SER A 45 9.26 10.17 6.55
N ASN A 46 9.45 9.78 5.28
CA ASN A 46 9.20 10.62 4.10
C ASN A 46 8.41 9.93 2.98
N LEU A 47 7.60 8.91 3.27
CA LEU A 47 6.80 8.25 2.24
C LEU A 47 5.47 8.99 1.99
N SER A 48 5.32 9.53 0.78
CA SER A 48 4.04 10.05 0.27
C SER A 48 3.74 9.42 -1.08
N LEU A 49 2.61 8.74 -1.17
CA LEU A 49 2.12 8.12 -2.40
C LEU A 49 1.04 9.03 -2.99
N ALA A 50 1.35 9.66 -4.11
CA ALA A 50 0.35 10.40 -4.88
C ALA A 50 -0.57 9.40 -5.58
N LEU A 51 -1.84 9.41 -5.23
CA LEU A 51 -2.89 8.74 -5.98
C LEU A 51 -3.40 9.74 -7.01
N THR A 52 -3.64 9.26 -8.24
CA THR A 52 -4.38 10.01 -9.25
C THR A 52 -5.87 9.70 -9.07
N PRO A 53 -6.65 10.53 -8.34
CA PRO A 53 -8.07 10.27 -8.19
C PRO A 53 -8.75 10.38 -9.56
N THR A 54 -9.28 9.26 -10.06
CA THR A 54 -10.20 9.28 -11.20
C THR A 54 -11.62 9.31 -10.64
N VAL A 55 -12.01 10.42 -10.03
CA VAL A 55 -13.33 10.55 -9.40
C VAL A 55 -14.02 11.84 -9.85
N ALA A 56 -14.30 11.93 -11.14
CA ALA A 56 -15.24 12.91 -11.67
C ALA A 56 -16.65 12.31 -11.61
N GLY A 57 -17.64 13.08 -11.10
CA GLY A 57 -19.06 12.73 -11.22
C GLY A 57 -19.74 12.12 -9.97
N LEU A 58 -19.10 12.14 -8.80
CA LEU A 58 -19.80 11.85 -7.55
C LEU A 58 -20.85 12.92 -7.26
N THR A 59 -22.06 12.48 -6.89
CA THR A 59 -23.19 13.35 -6.57
C THR A 59 -23.66 13.06 -5.16
N ILE A 60 -23.77 14.10 -4.35
CA ILE A 60 -24.41 14.04 -3.03
C ILE A 60 -25.63 14.96 -3.12
N SER A 61 -26.81 14.42 -2.94
CA SER A 61 -28.06 15.17 -3.04
C SER A 61 -29.06 14.73 -1.98
N TRP A 62 -29.92 15.67 -1.60
CA TRP A 62 -31.02 15.47 -0.68
C TRP A 62 -32.23 16.20 -1.25
N GLY A 63 -33.37 15.56 -1.10
CA GLY A 63 -34.62 15.95 -1.71
C GLY A 63 -35.56 14.78 -1.70
N ASP A 64 -36.72 14.99 -2.27
CA ASP A 64 -37.75 13.98 -2.47
C ASP A 64 -38.44 14.24 -3.81
N ASP A 65 -39.22 13.27 -4.24
CA ASP A 65 -39.91 13.35 -5.54
C ASP A 65 -41.04 14.40 -5.54
N ASN A 66 -41.52 14.85 -4.37
CA ASN A 66 -42.70 15.71 -4.23
C ASN A 66 -42.43 17.08 -3.56
N GLY A 67 -41.24 17.35 -3.04
CA GLY A 67 -40.96 18.49 -2.17
C GLY A 67 -41.51 18.32 -0.73
N PHE A 68 -41.12 19.23 0.16
CA PHE A 68 -41.73 19.38 1.49
C PHE A 68 -43.26 19.55 1.36
N THR A 69 -44.05 19.01 2.29
CA THR A 69 -45.53 18.92 2.20
C THR A 69 -46.18 20.20 1.64
N GLY A 70 -46.90 20.08 0.50
CA GLY A 70 -47.62 21.18 -0.14
C GLY A 70 -47.03 21.67 -1.47
N TYR A 71 -45.84 21.20 -1.86
CA TYR A 71 -45.28 21.45 -3.19
C TYR A 71 -45.67 20.35 -4.19
N SER A 72 -45.80 20.71 -5.46
CA SER A 72 -46.20 19.79 -6.54
C SER A 72 -45.06 19.42 -7.49
N SER A 73 -43.85 19.92 -7.23
CA SER A 73 -42.69 19.77 -8.10
C SER A 73 -41.54 19.09 -7.36
N PRO A 74 -40.88 18.09 -7.96
CA PRO A 74 -39.68 17.48 -7.39
C PRO A 74 -38.60 18.53 -7.15
N GLY A 75 -37.87 18.42 -6.04
CA GLY A 75 -36.84 19.36 -5.65
C GLY A 75 -35.65 18.68 -5.00
N TRP A 76 -34.52 18.68 -5.68
CA TRP A 76 -33.27 18.10 -5.20
C TRP A 76 -32.21 19.18 -5.08
N VAL A 77 -31.63 19.34 -3.88
CA VAL A 77 -30.47 20.19 -3.65
C VAL A 77 -29.28 19.32 -3.32
N GLY A 78 -28.11 19.68 -3.83
CA GLY A 78 -26.92 18.88 -3.58
C GLY A 78 -25.71 19.45 -4.28
N ALA A 79 -24.67 18.62 -4.39
CA ALA A 79 -23.46 19.01 -5.07
C ALA A 79 -22.89 17.87 -5.91
N ASN A 80 -22.35 18.24 -7.08
CA ASN A 80 -21.49 17.35 -7.86
C ASN A 80 -20.03 17.68 -7.54
N ILE A 81 -19.21 16.66 -7.28
CA ILE A 81 -17.76 16.83 -7.23
C ILE A 81 -17.27 17.08 -8.66
N THR A 82 -16.77 18.29 -8.90
CA THR A 82 -16.25 18.72 -10.20
C THR A 82 -14.75 18.53 -10.29
N ASN A 83 -14.07 18.55 -9.15
CA ASN A 83 -12.64 18.35 -9.07
C ASN A 83 -12.25 17.69 -7.74
N LEU A 84 -11.38 16.70 -7.82
CA LEU A 84 -10.69 16.12 -6.67
C LEU A 84 -9.22 16.01 -7.07
N THR A 85 -8.34 16.72 -6.37
CA THR A 85 -6.91 16.75 -6.70
C THR A 85 -6.05 16.38 -5.51
N ASN A 86 -4.85 15.89 -5.82
CA ASN A 86 -3.79 15.66 -4.84
C ASN A 86 -4.25 14.75 -3.70
N THR A 87 -4.89 13.62 -4.04
CA THR A 87 -5.14 12.58 -3.05
C THR A 87 -3.81 11.90 -2.74
N THR A 88 -3.33 12.04 -1.52
CA THR A 88 -2.09 11.42 -1.07
C THR A 88 -2.41 10.40 0.02
N VAL A 89 -1.76 9.25 -0.03
CA VAL A 89 -1.67 8.36 1.12
C VAL A 89 -0.31 8.60 1.77
N GLY A 90 -0.33 9.08 3.01
CA GLY A 90 0.85 9.27 3.83
C GLY A 90 0.94 8.15 4.86
N ILE A 91 2.09 7.49 4.93
CA ILE A 91 2.41 6.53 6.01
C ILE A 91 3.54 7.16 6.81
N SER A 92 3.49 7.11 8.14
CA SER A 92 4.56 7.64 9.00
C SER A 92 4.96 6.68 10.11
N GLY A 93 6.15 6.93 10.67
CA GLY A 93 6.76 6.06 11.68
C GLY A 93 7.51 4.89 11.05
N THR A 94 7.77 3.87 11.87
CA THR A 94 8.48 2.67 11.43
C THR A 94 7.56 1.46 11.42
N MET A 95 7.71 0.63 10.39
CA MET A 95 7.18 -0.74 10.42
C MET A 95 8.33 -1.68 10.76
N ASP A 96 8.17 -2.40 11.85
CA ASP A 96 9.17 -3.36 12.32
C ASP A 96 8.69 -4.77 12.00
N ILE A 97 9.50 -5.52 11.27
CA ILE A 97 9.27 -6.93 10.94
C ILE A 97 10.34 -7.75 11.65
N ASP A 98 9.92 -8.63 12.53
CA ASP A 98 10.81 -9.47 13.33
C ASP A 98 10.40 -10.94 13.24
N VAL A 99 11.38 -11.83 13.39
CA VAL A 99 11.16 -13.28 13.42
C VAL A 99 11.54 -13.78 14.80
N GLY A 100 10.53 -14.18 15.57
CA GLY A 100 10.70 -14.71 16.92
C GLY A 100 10.47 -16.21 16.96
N THR A 101 11.27 -16.94 17.73
CA THR A 101 11.00 -18.34 18.09
C THR A 101 10.79 -18.46 19.59
N ASN A 102 9.67 -19.02 20.01
CA ASN A 102 9.39 -19.33 21.42
C ASN A 102 8.77 -20.72 21.53
N ALA A 103 9.27 -21.53 22.46
CA ALA A 103 8.77 -22.87 22.77
C ALA A 103 8.54 -23.79 21.54
N GLY A 104 9.41 -23.68 20.53
CA GLY A 104 9.33 -24.49 19.30
C GLY A 104 8.39 -23.94 18.23
N THR A 105 7.76 -22.78 18.46
CA THR A 105 6.96 -22.07 17.47
C THR A 105 7.71 -20.85 16.97
N THR A 106 7.94 -20.78 15.66
CA THR A 106 8.51 -19.61 14.99
C THR A 106 7.40 -18.80 14.34
N ALA A 107 7.41 -17.49 14.58
CA ALA A 107 6.44 -16.55 14.03
C ALA A 107 7.14 -15.29 13.49
N ILE A 108 6.54 -14.71 12.46
CA ILE A 108 6.87 -13.37 11.98
C ILE A 108 5.92 -12.39 12.67
N GLY A 109 6.48 -11.49 13.46
CA GLY A 109 5.76 -10.35 14.04
C GLY A 109 5.94 -9.11 13.17
N ILE A 110 4.83 -8.44 12.84
CA ILE A 110 4.82 -7.19 12.10
C ILE A 110 4.16 -6.12 12.97
N LYS A 111 4.95 -5.15 13.40
CA LYS A 111 4.44 -3.94 14.05
C LYS A 111 3.98 -2.97 12.97
N LEU A 112 2.75 -2.50 13.08
CA LEU A 112 2.20 -1.53 12.15
C LEU A 112 2.92 -0.17 12.30
N PRO A 113 2.99 0.64 11.22
CA PRO A 113 3.49 2.02 11.30
C PRO A 113 2.69 2.86 12.29
N ASP A 114 3.15 4.07 12.60
CA ASP A 114 2.51 4.92 13.62
C ASP A 114 1.19 5.51 13.11
N THR A 115 1.16 5.96 11.85
CA THR A 115 -0.06 6.47 11.24
C THR A 115 -0.20 6.09 9.77
N ILE A 116 -1.46 5.96 9.34
CA ILE A 116 -1.85 5.99 7.93
C ILE A 116 -2.80 7.15 7.76
N SER A 117 -2.51 8.00 6.79
CA SER A 117 -3.26 9.21 6.49
C SER A 117 -3.68 9.26 5.04
N VAL A 118 -4.83 9.88 4.80
CA VAL A 118 -5.30 10.25 3.47
C VAL A 118 -5.44 11.76 3.46
N GLY A 119 -4.61 12.42 2.66
CA GLY A 119 -4.73 13.83 2.37
C GLY A 119 -5.48 14.04 1.06
N VAL A 120 -6.35 15.04 0.99
CA VAL A 120 -6.84 15.57 -0.29
C VAL A 120 -6.48 17.05 -0.35
N GLY A 121 -5.81 17.47 -1.42
CA GLY A 121 -5.36 18.86 -1.57
C GLY A 121 -6.54 19.81 -1.77
N GLU A 122 -7.42 19.48 -2.72
CA GLU A 122 -8.64 20.25 -2.95
C GLU A 122 -9.79 19.36 -3.44
N VAL A 123 -10.96 19.57 -2.85
CA VAL A 123 -12.24 19.09 -3.35
C VAL A 123 -13.06 20.32 -3.78
N THR A 124 -13.40 20.41 -5.06
CA THR A 124 -14.29 21.45 -5.58
C THR A 124 -15.64 20.83 -5.95
N MET A 125 -16.72 21.47 -5.54
CA MET A 125 -18.08 21.00 -5.72
C MET A 125 -18.97 22.10 -6.31
N ALA A 126 -19.73 21.75 -7.35
CA ALA A 126 -20.78 22.62 -7.88
C ALA A 126 -22.09 22.33 -7.14
N VAL A 127 -22.56 23.28 -6.34
CA VAL A 127 -23.84 23.18 -5.61
C VAL A 127 -24.96 23.49 -6.59
N LYS A 128 -25.96 22.61 -6.66
CA LYS A 128 -27.05 22.70 -7.62
C LYS A 128 -28.42 22.45 -6.98
N LEU A 129 -29.43 23.03 -7.62
CA LEU A 129 -30.84 22.69 -7.46
C LEU A 129 -31.32 22.04 -8.76
N ALA A 130 -32.03 20.91 -8.69
CA ALA A 130 -32.51 20.18 -9.86
C ALA A 130 -33.84 19.48 -9.60
N ALA A 131 -34.46 18.98 -10.66
CA ALA A 131 -35.70 18.19 -10.58
C ALA A 131 -35.44 16.70 -10.29
N ASP A 132 -34.19 16.26 -10.22
CA ASP A 132 -33.82 14.86 -10.00
C ASP A 132 -32.60 14.70 -9.10
N LYS A 133 -32.48 13.53 -8.47
CA LYS A 133 -31.41 13.20 -7.51
C LYS A 133 -29.99 13.19 -8.09
N THR A 134 -29.82 13.09 -9.40
CA THR A 134 -28.49 13.14 -10.05
C THR A 134 -28.05 14.57 -10.35
N LEU A 135 -28.92 15.56 -10.11
CA LEU A 135 -28.65 16.98 -10.32
C LEU A 135 -28.35 17.35 -11.78
N THR A 136 -29.09 16.74 -12.72
CA THR A 136 -28.86 16.91 -14.17
C THR A 136 -30.04 17.58 -14.89
N THR A 137 -31.26 17.25 -14.50
CA THR A 137 -32.52 17.71 -15.11
C THR A 137 -32.93 19.04 -14.53
N THR A 138 -33.08 20.05 -15.40
CA THR A 138 -33.42 21.43 -15.01
C THR A 138 -32.48 21.97 -13.93
N ALA A 139 -31.21 21.58 -14.00
CA ALA A 139 -30.25 21.86 -12.95
C ALA A 139 -29.77 23.32 -13.01
N GLY A 140 -29.98 24.07 -11.93
CA GLY A 140 -29.42 25.40 -11.70
C GLY A 140 -28.24 25.34 -10.73
N THR A 141 -27.08 25.86 -11.13
CA THR A 141 -25.93 26.01 -10.23
C THR A 141 -26.17 27.17 -9.27
N LEU A 142 -26.23 26.87 -7.97
CA LEU A 142 -26.40 27.83 -6.90
C LEU A 142 -25.08 28.45 -6.44
N GLY A 143 -23.96 27.74 -6.64
CA GLY A 143 -22.63 28.23 -6.28
C GLY A 143 -21.58 27.13 -6.28
N THR A 144 -20.41 27.46 -5.76
CA THR A 144 -19.29 26.54 -5.60
C THR A 144 -18.96 26.38 -4.13
N ALA A 145 -18.81 25.13 -3.69
CA ALA A 145 -18.27 24.80 -2.37
C ALA A 145 -16.88 24.16 -2.55
N SER A 146 -15.94 24.46 -1.66
CA SER A 146 -14.63 23.85 -1.67
C SER A 146 -14.22 23.37 -0.28
N ILE A 147 -13.50 22.24 -0.26
CA ILE A 147 -12.77 21.77 0.90
C ILE A 147 -11.29 21.82 0.54
N LEU A 148 -10.53 22.58 1.31
CA LEU A 148 -9.10 22.78 1.09
C LEU A 148 -8.32 22.02 2.16
N ASN A 149 -7.30 21.28 1.75
CA ASN A 149 -6.33 20.62 2.63
C ASN A 149 -6.99 19.72 3.70
N LEU A 150 -7.99 18.93 3.31
CA LEU A 150 -8.58 17.95 4.23
C LEU A 150 -7.58 16.80 4.44
N GLY A 151 -7.09 16.68 5.67
CA GLY A 151 -6.30 15.55 6.13
C GLY A 151 -7.09 14.67 7.07
N LEU A 152 -7.22 13.39 6.75
CA LEU A 152 -7.64 12.35 7.69
C LEU A 152 -6.41 11.56 8.10
N SER A 153 -6.09 11.53 9.39
CA SER A 153 -5.03 10.68 9.94
C SER A 153 -5.63 9.69 10.93
N VAL A 154 -5.31 8.42 10.75
CA VAL A 154 -5.71 7.34 11.65
C VAL A 154 -4.45 6.82 12.33
N ALA A 155 -4.44 6.87 13.66
CA ALA A 155 -3.40 6.23 14.45
C ALA A 155 -3.56 4.71 14.33
N THR A 156 -2.50 4.03 13.90
CA THR A 156 -2.47 2.57 13.81
C THR A 156 -1.85 2.01 15.09
N SER A 157 -2.44 0.94 15.62
CA SER A 157 -1.92 0.26 16.81
C SER A 157 -2.11 -1.26 16.68
N GLY A 158 -1.25 -2.02 17.34
CA GLY A 158 -1.28 -3.49 17.32
C GLY A 158 -0.18 -4.12 16.44
N SER A 159 -0.25 -5.44 16.30
CA SER A 159 0.68 -6.24 15.51
C SER A 159 -0.02 -7.38 14.77
N LEU A 160 0.51 -7.75 13.62
CA LEU A 160 0.13 -8.97 12.88
C LEU A 160 1.18 -10.05 13.15
N ALA A 161 0.75 -11.24 13.57
CA ALA A 161 1.61 -12.40 13.74
C ALA A 161 1.28 -13.48 12.70
N ILE A 162 2.29 -13.98 11.98
CA ILE A 162 2.17 -15.07 11.02
C ILE A 162 2.98 -16.26 11.56
N TYR A 163 2.34 -17.42 11.72
CA TYR A 163 2.97 -18.63 12.25
C TYR A 163 3.34 -19.58 11.12
N ALA A 164 4.51 -20.21 11.22
CA ALA A 164 4.85 -21.35 10.38
C ALA A 164 4.00 -22.57 10.78
N HIS A 165 3.59 -23.37 9.80
CA HIS A 165 2.90 -24.65 9.99
C HIS A 165 3.88 -25.82 9.97
#